data_AF-A0A377WCS7-F1
#
_entry.id   AF-A0A377WCS7-F1
#
_cell.length_a   1.000
_cell.length_b   1.000
_cell.length_c   1.000
_cell.angle_alpha   90.00
_cell.angle_beta   90.00
_cell.angle_gamma   90.00
#
_symmetry.space_group_name_H-M   'P 1'
#
loop_
_entity.id
_entity.type
_entity.pdbx_description
1 polymer ?
#
loop_
_entity_poly.entity_id
_entity_poly.type
_entity_poly.pdbx_seq_one_letter_code
_entity_poly.pdbx_strand_id
1 'polypeptide(L)'
;MTGTHLSHANTRAAVLKALEYARRHGLRTALDIDYRPVLWGLTSLGDGETRFIESGPVTSQLQEVLHLFDLVVGTEEEFHIAGGSTDTLTALKNVRNATKATLVCKRGPMGCVVLEGDIPDSWDQVPLQQGVRVEVLNVLGAGDAFMSGLLRGWLNDEGWEQACRYANACGALVVSRHGCAPAMPTKVELDDYLQRAESVPRPDVDERLNHLHRVTSRRQQWPELCIFAFDHRKQLADLARETGRDEACIPQLKLLLLAAAEAAAQEAGLDQRSGILADGTYGQRALNAITGKGWWIGRPIELPSSRPLRLEHGNIGSQLIDWPLEHVVKCLVFYHPDDPAALRAEQDALLLEVWQACNKSGHELLLEVILPENGPDKDERHYHTMLEHFYQLGIKPDWWKLPPLSSASWQQITALIEREDPWSRGILILGLDAPSDKLRAGFAEAAAHPMIKGFAVGRTIFGQPSRRWMQGELSDEALIEEVKRNYLTLIGYWREARR
;
A
#
# COMPACT_ATOMS: atom_id res chain seq x y z
N MET A 1 4.69 27.26 -0.52
CA MET A 1 3.46 27.94 -0.03
C MET A 1 2.46 27.95 -1.17
N THR A 2 1.16 27.84 -0.88
CA THR A 2 0.08 28.01 -1.89
C THR A 2 -0.46 29.45 -1.83
N GLY A 3 -0.74 30.04 -2.99
CA GLY A 3 -1.33 31.37 -3.11
C GLY A 3 -2.77 31.44 -2.61
N THR A 4 -3.48 30.31 -2.55
CA THR A 4 -4.76 30.20 -1.82
C THR A 4 -4.66 30.74 -0.39
N HIS A 5 -3.58 30.45 0.33
CA HIS A 5 -3.42 30.91 1.71
C HIS A 5 -3.18 32.43 1.84
N LEU A 6 -2.96 33.14 0.74
CA LEU A 6 -2.79 34.60 0.74
C LEU A 6 -4.14 35.35 0.66
N SER A 7 -5.25 34.66 0.42
CA SER A 7 -6.55 35.28 0.16
C SER A 7 -7.26 35.84 1.40
N HIS A 8 -6.92 35.33 2.59
CA HIS A 8 -7.51 35.76 3.86
C HIS A 8 -6.44 36.38 4.77
N ALA A 9 -6.78 37.46 5.49
CA ALA A 9 -5.82 38.24 6.28
C ALA A 9 -5.04 37.39 7.31
N ASN A 10 -5.72 36.48 8.02
CA ASN A 10 -5.08 35.63 9.03
C ASN A 10 -4.11 34.60 8.43
N THR A 11 -4.49 33.93 7.34
CA THR A 11 -3.64 32.94 6.68
C THR A 11 -2.49 33.64 5.95
N ARG A 12 -2.73 34.82 5.36
CA ARG A 12 -1.69 35.68 4.78
C ARG A 12 -0.65 36.06 5.83
N ALA A 13 -1.08 36.53 7.00
CA ALA A 13 -0.16 36.86 8.10
C ALA A 13 0.68 35.64 8.54
N ALA A 14 0.07 34.45 8.61
CA ALA A 14 0.79 33.22 8.91
C ALA A 14 1.83 32.85 7.84
N VAL A 15 1.48 32.96 6.55
CA VAL A 15 2.41 32.73 5.42
C VAL A 15 3.57 33.71 5.47
N LEU A 16 3.31 35.00 5.65
CA LEU A 16 4.36 36.03 5.76
C LEU A 16 5.28 35.77 6.95
N LYS A 17 4.72 35.33 8.08
CA LYS A 17 5.51 34.96 9.25
C LYS A 17 6.41 33.74 8.99
N ALA A 18 5.90 32.73 8.27
CA ALA A 18 6.69 31.57 7.88
C ALA A 18 7.83 31.95 6.92
N LEU A 19 7.58 32.85 5.95
CA LEU A 19 8.60 33.35 5.03
C LEU A 19 9.69 34.16 5.73
N GLU A 20 9.32 34.96 6.74
CA GLU A 20 10.28 35.67 7.60
C GLU A 20 11.26 34.69 8.27
N TYR A 21 10.76 33.60 8.84
CA TYR A 21 11.61 32.56 9.44
C TYR A 21 12.43 31.81 8.39
N ALA A 22 11.83 31.44 7.26
CA ALA A 22 12.53 30.75 6.18
C ALA A 22 13.76 31.55 5.71
N ARG A 23 13.60 32.86 5.51
CA ARG A 23 14.69 33.76 5.13
C ARG A 23 15.77 33.87 6.20
N ARG A 24 15.39 33.98 7.47
CA ARG A 24 16.34 34.02 8.60
C ARG A 24 17.22 32.78 8.68
N HIS A 25 16.70 31.63 8.23
CA HIS A 25 17.40 30.35 8.24
C HIS A 25 17.98 29.96 6.87
N GLY A 26 17.95 30.85 5.87
CA GLY A 26 18.52 30.59 4.53
C GLY A 26 17.81 29.46 3.76
N LEU A 27 16.53 29.21 4.03
CA LEU A 27 15.75 28.21 3.31
C LEU A 27 15.31 28.73 1.94
N ARG A 28 15.28 27.84 0.94
CA ARG A 28 14.64 28.11 -0.35
C ARG A 28 13.13 28.22 -0.18
N THR A 29 12.51 29.13 -0.92
CA THR A 29 11.09 29.46 -0.82
C THR A 29 10.41 29.33 -2.18
N ALA A 30 9.29 28.61 -2.21
CA ALA A 30 8.50 28.40 -3.43
C ALA A 30 7.04 28.81 -3.22
N LEU A 31 6.45 29.42 -4.25
CA LEU A 31 5.03 29.72 -4.37
C LEU A 31 4.43 28.86 -5.48
N ASP A 32 3.42 28.06 -5.14
CA ASP A 32 2.41 27.62 -6.10
C ASP A 32 1.31 28.69 -6.09
N ILE A 33 1.06 29.36 -7.22
CA ILE A 33 0.08 30.44 -7.27
C ILE A 33 -1.31 29.92 -6.87
N ASP A 34 -1.65 28.69 -7.29
CA ASP A 34 -2.86 27.94 -6.89
C ASP A 34 -4.09 28.86 -6.74
N TYR A 35 -4.42 29.57 -7.82
CA TYR A 35 -5.47 30.58 -7.77
C TYR A 35 -6.86 29.93 -7.83
N ARG A 36 -7.72 30.30 -6.87
CA ARG A 36 -9.10 29.83 -6.77
C ARG A 36 -10.03 31.01 -6.51
N PRO A 37 -10.76 31.52 -7.52
CA PRO A 37 -11.64 32.70 -7.39
C PRO A 37 -12.57 32.66 -6.16
N VAL A 38 -13.12 31.50 -5.83
CA VAL A 38 -13.98 31.29 -4.65
C VAL A 38 -13.29 31.62 -3.33
N LEU A 39 -12.01 31.29 -3.19
CA LEU A 39 -11.25 31.54 -1.95
C LEU A 39 -10.82 33.01 -1.82
N TRP A 40 -10.87 33.75 -2.92
CA TRP A 40 -10.67 35.20 -2.97
C TRP A 40 -11.99 35.99 -2.92
N GLY A 41 -13.13 35.32 -2.70
CA GLY A 41 -14.44 35.95 -2.56
C GLY A 41 -15.02 36.49 -3.88
N LEU A 42 -14.56 35.97 -5.02
CA LEU A 42 -15.01 36.42 -6.35
C LEU A 42 -16.18 35.60 -6.90
N THR A 43 -16.51 34.49 -6.27
CA THR A 43 -17.66 33.62 -6.60
C THR A 43 -18.42 33.22 -5.35
N SER A 44 -19.57 32.57 -5.54
CA SER A 44 -20.36 31.98 -4.44
C SER A 44 -19.62 30.84 -3.76
N LEU A 45 -19.82 30.70 -2.44
CA LEU A 45 -19.29 29.57 -1.66
C LEU A 45 -19.69 28.24 -2.30
N GLY A 46 -18.70 27.37 -2.50
CA GLY A 46 -18.88 26.04 -3.11
C GLY A 46 -18.61 25.97 -4.61
N ASP A 47 -18.43 27.11 -5.31
CA ASP A 47 -18.01 27.11 -6.71
C ASP A 47 -16.51 26.79 -6.84
N GLY A 48 -16.20 25.50 -6.99
CA GLY A 48 -14.85 25.01 -7.25
C GLY A 48 -14.53 24.80 -8.75
N GLU A 49 -15.50 25.03 -9.64
CA GLU A 49 -15.36 24.79 -11.08
C GLU A 49 -14.76 26.00 -11.79
N THR A 50 -15.15 27.21 -11.38
CA THR A 50 -14.61 28.44 -11.95
C THR A 50 -13.12 28.58 -11.62
N ARG A 51 -12.26 28.45 -12.64
CA ARG A 51 -10.79 28.48 -12.49
C ARG A 51 -10.16 29.86 -12.64
N PHE A 52 -10.85 30.81 -13.26
CA PHE A 52 -10.29 32.13 -13.51
C PHE A 52 -11.36 33.24 -13.48
N ILE A 53 -11.05 34.32 -12.78
CA ILE A 53 -11.75 35.62 -12.81
C ILE A 53 -10.67 36.69 -12.66
N GLU A 54 -10.67 37.69 -13.53
CA GLU A 54 -9.76 38.84 -13.43
C GLU A 54 -10.07 39.67 -12.18
N SER A 55 -9.04 40.10 -11.45
CA SER A 55 -9.22 40.95 -10.27
C SER A 55 -7.97 41.75 -9.94
N GLY A 56 -7.99 43.06 -10.22
CA GLY A 56 -6.91 43.98 -9.89
C GLY A 56 -6.50 43.96 -8.40
N PRO A 57 -7.44 43.95 -7.44
CA PRO A 57 -7.11 43.81 -6.02
C PRO A 57 -6.35 42.51 -5.68
N VAL A 58 -6.67 41.39 -6.33
CA VAL A 58 -5.95 40.13 -6.14
C VAL A 58 -4.55 40.21 -6.76
N THR A 59 -4.45 40.74 -7.99
CA THR A 59 -3.17 40.98 -8.67
C THR A 59 -2.22 41.79 -7.79
N SER A 60 -2.66 42.93 -7.25
CA SER A 60 -1.83 43.76 -6.36
C SER A 60 -1.37 43.00 -5.12
N GLN A 61 -2.27 42.25 -4.46
CA GLN A 61 -1.94 41.47 -3.27
C GLN A 61 -0.95 40.33 -3.52
N LEU A 62 -1.00 39.71 -4.71
CA LEU A 62 -0.02 38.71 -5.13
C LEU A 62 1.33 39.39 -5.41
N GLN A 63 1.35 40.45 -6.21
CA GLN A 63 2.57 41.18 -6.57
C GLN A 63 3.35 41.71 -5.36
N GLU A 64 2.66 42.12 -4.30
CA GLU A 64 3.27 42.51 -3.02
C GLU A 64 4.18 41.43 -2.41
N VAL A 65 3.95 40.14 -2.69
CA VAL A 65 4.67 39.04 -2.04
C VAL A 65 5.55 38.22 -2.97
N LEU A 66 5.46 38.41 -4.30
CA LEU A 66 6.23 37.61 -5.27
C LEU A 66 7.74 37.70 -5.05
N HIS A 67 8.25 38.86 -4.61
CA HIS A 67 9.67 39.08 -4.30
C HIS A 67 10.17 38.28 -3.08
N LEU A 68 9.27 37.64 -2.32
CA LEU A 68 9.61 36.84 -1.15
C LEU A 68 9.97 35.39 -1.49
N PHE A 69 9.83 34.99 -2.76
CA PHE A 69 10.02 33.61 -3.22
C PHE A 69 11.23 33.49 -4.16
N ASP A 70 11.87 32.32 -4.14
CA ASP A 70 12.94 31.93 -5.06
C ASP A 70 12.39 31.20 -6.30
N LEU A 71 11.21 30.59 -6.17
CA LEU A 71 10.51 29.85 -7.21
C LEU A 71 9.02 30.23 -7.22
N VAL A 72 8.46 30.53 -8.39
CA VAL A 72 7.02 30.78 -8.58
C VAL A 72 6.51 29.86 -9.67
N VAL A 73 5.47 29.08 -9.36
CA VAL A 73 4.89 28.09 -10.27
C VAL A 73 3.41 28.37 -10.46
N GLY A 74 2.93 28.27 -11.70
CA GLY A 74 1.53 28.49 -12.04
C GLY A 74 1.17 27.97 -13.42
N THR A 75 -0.12 27.78 -13.69
CA THR A 75 -0.65 27.67 -15.05
C THR A 75 -0.62 29.02 -15.76
N GLU A 76 -0.93 29.05 -17.05
CA GLU A 76 -1.07 30.31 -17.79
C GLU A 76 -2.09 31.23 -17.11
N GLU A 77 -3.26 30.72 -16.73
CA GLU A 77 -4.30 31.49 -16.03
C GLU A 77 -3.86 31.98 -14.63
N GLU A 78 -3.08 31.17 -13.92
CA GLU A 78 -2.50 31.55 -12.62
C GLU A 78 -1.46 32.67 -12.79
N PHE A 79 -0.68 32.66 -13.88
CA PHE A 79 0.18 33.79 -14.22
C PHE A 79 -0.62 35.01 -14.70
N HIS A 80 -1.76 34.83 -15.38
CA HIS A 80 -2.62 35.93 -15.80
C HIS A 80 -3.09 36.76 -14.61
N ILE A 81 -3.56 36.11 -13.53
CA ILE A 81 -3.99 36.82 -12.32
C ILE A 81 -2.81 37.47 -11.57
N ALA A 82 -1.65 36.80 -11.52
CA ALA A 82 -0.47 37.35 -10.85
C ALA A 82 0.14 38.54 -11.61
N GLY A 83 0.03 38.53 -12.94
CA GLY A 83 0.56 39.57 -13.83
C GLY A 83 -0.43 40.66 -14.23
N GLY A 84 -1.73 40.46 -14.01
CA GLY A 84 -2.78 41.42 -14.38
C GLY A 84 -2.98 41.56 -15.89
N SER A 85 -2.81 40.47 -16.64
CA SER A 85 -3.03 40.43 -18.09
C SER A 85 -3.46 39.03 -18.51
N THR A 86 -4.38 38.91 -19.47
CA THR A 86 -4.78 37.63 -20.07
C THR A 86 -3.86 37.19 -21.22
N ASP A 87 -2.88 38.01 -21.60
CA ASP A 87 -1.78 37.60 -22.47
C ASP A 87 -0.65 37.00 -21.62
N THR A 88 -0.34 35.71 -21.83
CA THR A 88 0.59 34.97 -20.95
C THR A 88 1.99 35.60 -20.89
N LEU A 89 2.55 36.05 -22.03
CA LEU A 89 3.89 36.65 -22.05
C LEU A 89 3.91 38.02 -21.37
N THR A 90 2.89 38.84 -21.58
CA THR A 90 2.72 40.13 -20.88
C THR A 90 2.55 39.91 -19.37
N ALA A 91 1.74 38.93 -18.95
CA ALA A 91 1.55 38.59 -17.56
C ALA A 91 2.86 38.13 -16.89
N LEU A 92 3.63 37.27 -17.56
CA LEU A 92 4.94 36.82 -17.10
C LEU A 92 5.94 37.99 -16.99
N LYS A 93 5.94 38.93 -17.94
CA LYS A 93 6.76 40.16 -17.88
C LYS A 93 6.39 41.02 -16.67
N ASN A 94 5.10 41.18 -16.40
CA ASN A 94 4.62 41.92 -15.24
C ASN A 94 5.02 41.24 -13.92
N VAL A 95 4.93 39.91 -13.85
CA VAL A 95 5.42 39.12 -12.70
C VAL A 95 6.92 39.28 -12.51
N ARG A 96 7.71 39.22 -13.60
CA ARG A 96 9.17 39.42 -13.57
C ARG A 96 9.55 40.80 -13.02
N ASN A 97 8.77 41.85 -13.27
CA ASN A 97 9.01 43.18 -12.69
C ASN A 97 8.88 43.19 -11.16
N ALA A 98 8.11 42.26 -10.58
CA ALA A 98 7.89 42.15 -9.15
C ALA A 98 8.83 41.13 -8.46
N THR A 99 9.52 40.26 -9.19
CA THR A 99 10.37 39.21 -8.58
C THR A 99 11.55 38.74 -9.43
N LYS A 100 12.63 38.32 -8.75
CA LYS A 100 13.78 37.63 -9.33
C LYS A 100 13.67 36.10 -9.29
N ALA A 101 12.56 35.56 -8.77
CA ALA A 101 12.32 34.13 -8.71
C ALA A 101 12.42 33.45 -10.08
N THR A 102 12.80 32.18 -10.11
CA THR A 102 12.57 31.36 -11.31
C THR A 102 11.07 31.17 -11.49
N LEU A 103 10.56 31.40 -12.70
CA LEU A 103 9.15 31.19 -13.03
C LEU A 103 8.99 29.86 -13.77
N VAL A 104 8.08 29.01 -13.31
CA VAL A 104 7.72 27.76 -13.99
C VAL A 104 6.26 27.84 -14.42
N CYS A 105 6.03 27.96 -15.73
CA CYS A 105 4.70 28.07 -16.30
C CYS A 105 4.23 26.73 -16.89
N LYS A 106 3.16 26.17 -16.32
CA LYS A 106 2.47 24.96 -16.77
C LYS A 106 1.60 25.33 -17.98
N ARG A 107 1.83 24.69 -19.12
CA ARG A 107 1.14 24.93 -20.40
C ARG A 107 0.26 23.75 -20.81
N GLY A 108 -0.41 23.16 -19.81
CA GLY A 108 -1.26 21.99 -19.96
C GLY A 108 -0.56 20.82 -20.69
N PRO A 109 -1.15 20.27 -21.77
CA PRO A 109 -0.60 19.10 -22.46
C PRO A 109 0.70 19.37 -23.23
N MET A 110 1.11 20.63 -23.38
CA MET A 110 2.41 20.97 -23.98
C MET A 110 3.58 20.73 -23.01
N GLY A 111 3.31 20.59 -21.71
CA GLY A 111 4.32 20.48 -20.66
C GLY A 111 4.49 21.79 -19.91
N CYS A 112 5.73 22.20 -19.66
CA CYS A 112 6.03 23.43 -18.94
C CYS A 112 7.24 24.15 -19.51
N VAL A 113 7.41 25.40 -19.10
CA VAL A 113 8.59 26.22 -19.38
C VAL A 113 9.23 26.70 -18.09
N VAL A 114 10.53 26.97 -18.13
CA VAL A 114 11.30 27.52 -17.02
C VAL A 114 11.93 28.84 -17.48
N LEU A 115 11.74 29.89 -16.70
CA LEU A 115 12.18 31.25 -17.00
C LEU A 115 12.99 31.78 -15.81
N GLU A 116 14.32 31.69 -15.90
CA GLU A 116 15.24 32.13 -14.85
C GLU A 116 15.55 33.63 -14.92
N GLY A 117 15.46 34.22 -16.12
CA GLY A 117 15.79 35.62 -16.39
C GLY A 117 14.67 36.38 -17.07
N ASP A 118 15.06 37.24 -18.01
CA ASP A 118 14.15 38.07 -18.81
C ASP A 118 13.15 37.21 -19.59
N ILE A 119 11.95 37.75 -19.75
CA ILE A 119 10.86 37.06 -20.45
C ILE A 119 10.89 37.46 -21.92
N PRO A 120 11.02 36.52 -22.86
CA PRO A 120 11.14 36.83 -24.28
C PRO A 120 9.82 37.34 -24.87
N ASP A 121 9.91 37.88 -26.08
CA ASP A 121 8.76 38.36 -26.86
C ASP A 121 8.02 37.24 -27.59
N SER A 122 8.61 36.04 -27.69
CA SER A 122 7.99 34.86 -28.32
C SER A 122 8.30 33.57 -27.57
N TRP A 123 7.34 32.65 -27.58
CA TRP A 123 7.48 31.28 -27.08
C TRP A 123 8.54 30.46 -27.82
N ASP A 124 8.84 30.78 -29.08
CA ASP A 124 9.85 30.05 -29.88
C ASP A 124 11.27 30.17 -29.29
N GLN A 125 11.48 31.15 -28.42
CA GLN A 125 12.74 31.41 -27.75
C GLN A 125 12.86 30.72 -26.38
N VAL A 126 11.78 30.04 -25.94
CA VAL A 126 11.72 29.37 -24.64
C VAL A 126 11.76 27.86 -24.84
N PRO A 127 12.79 27.15 -24.35
CA PRO A 127 12.82 25.70 -24.40
C PRO A 127 11.60 25.11 -23.69
N LEU A 128 10.76 24.41 -24.45
CA LEU A 128 9.60 23.70 -23.93
C LEU A 128 10.06 22.38 -23.31
N GLN A 129 9.84 22.22 -22.01
CA GLN A 129 10.01 20.95 -21.33
C GLN A 129 8.76 20.10 -21.61
N GLN A 130 8.80 19.34 -22.70
CA GLN A 130 7.67 18.54 -23.14
C GLN A 130 7.31 17.48 -22.09
N GLY A 131 6.01 17.34 -21.84
CA GLY A 131 5.47 16.30 -20.99
C GLY A 131 5.15 15.02 -21.76
N VAL A 132 4.95 13.93 -21.03
CA VAL A 132 4.42 12.70 -21.62
C VAL A 132 2.93 12.90 -21.88
N ARG A 133 2.48 12.64 -23.12
CA ARG A 133 1.06 12.69 -23.46
C ARG A 133 0.38 11.43 -22.96
N VAL A 134 -0.61 11.62 -22.10
CA VAL A 134 -1.47 10.56 -21.57
C VAL A 134 -2.93 10.91 -21.84
N GLU A 135 -3.78 9.90 -21.88
CA GLU A 135 -5.22 10.12 -21.88
C GLU A 135 -5.65 10.67 -20.50
N VAL A 136 -6.31 11.82 -20.51
CA VAL A 136 -6.73 12.51 -19.29
C VAL A 136 -8.06 11.93 -18.83
N LEU A 137 -8.07 11.28 -17.66
CA LEU A 137 -9.29 10.82 -16.99
C LEU A 137 -9.81 11.84 -15.99
N ASN A 138 -8.92 12.50 -15.24
CA ASN A 138 -9.26 13.50 -14.23
C ASN A 138 -8.15 14.56 -14.14
N VAL A 139 -8.48 15.85 -14.02
CA VAL A 139 -7.48 16.92 -13.88
C VAL A 139 -7.19 17.30 -12.42
N LEU A 140 -7.95 16.76 -11.47
CA LEU A 140 -7.76 17.05 -10.04
C LEU A 140 -6.44 16.46 -9.53
N GLY A 141 -5.67 17.27 -8.79
CA GLY A 141 -4.39 16.85 -8.21
C GLY A 141 -3.18 16.91 -9.15
N ALA A 142 -3.39 17.18 -10.44
CA ALA A 142 -2.30 17.28 -11.41
C ALA A 142 -1.26 18.35 -11.03
N GLY A 143 -1.73 19.50 -10.52
CA GLY A 143 -0.87 20.58 -10.04
C GLY A 143 -0.02 20.17 -8.84
N ASP A 144 -0.62 19.52 -7.84
CA ASP A 144 0.11 19.05 -6.66
C ASP A 144 1.15 17.98 -7.02
N ALA A 145 0.80 17.07 -7.93
CA ALA A 145 1.71 16.05 -8.44
C ALA A 145 2.87 16.66 -9.22
N PHE A 146 2.57 17.64 -10.09
CA PHE A 146 3.58 18.42 -10.80
C PHE A 146 4.53 19.10 -9.83
N MET A 147 3.99 19.80 -8.81
CA MET A 147 4.80 20.46 -7.78
C MET A 147 5.68 19.46 -7.04
N SER A 148 5.16 18.29 -6.66
CA SER A 148 5.93 17.23 -6.00
C SER A 148 7.12 16.77 -6.86
N GLY A 149 6.88 16.50 -8.15
CA GLY A 149 7.94 16.11 -9.09
C GLY A 149 8.97 17.23 -9.31
N LEU A 150 8.52 18.47 -9.47
CA LEU A 150 9.40 19.64 -9.63
C LEU A 150 10.30 19.83 -8.41
N LEU A 151 9.71 19.78 -7.21
CA LEU A 151 10.43 19.96 -5.95
C LEU A 151 11.45 18.84 -5.70
N ARG A 152 11.18 17.60 -6.13
CA ARG A 152 12.19 16.53 -6.09
C ARG A 152 13.46 16.95 -6.82
N GLY A 153 13.36 17.37 -8.08
CA GLY A 153 14.54 17.74 -8.86
C GLY A 153 15.18 19.04 -8.37
N TRP A 154 14.35 20.04 -8.01
CA TRP A 154 14.83 21.34 -7.57
C TRP A 154 15.52 21.32 -6.20
N LEU A 155 15.01 20.55 -5.23
CA LEU A 155 15.62 20.45 -3.90
C LEU A 155 16.92 19.64 -3.91
N ASN A 156 17.11 18.77 -4.90
CA ASN A 156 18.32 17.95 -5.08
C ASN A 156 19.31 18.54 -6.10
N ASP A 157 19.06 19.75 -6.62
CA ASP A 157 19.93 20.43 -7.59
C ASP A 157 20.20 19.60 -8.88
N GLU A 158 19.21 18.83 -9.34
CA GLU A 158 19.34 17.92 -10.49
C GLU A 158 19.22 18.64 -11.86
N GLY A 159 19.03 19.96 -11.86
CA GLY A 159 18.82 20.77 -13.05
C GLY A 159 17.35 20.84 -13.52
N TRP A 160 17.03 21.88 -14.27
CA TRP A 160 15.64 22.18 -14.67
C TRP A 160 15.04 21.16 -15.62
N GLU A 161 15.82 20.62 -16.56
CA GLU A 161 15.37 19.57 -17.47
C GLU A 161 14.86 18.35 -16.68
N GLN A 162 15.65 17.87 -15.71
CA GLN A 162 15.30 16.71 -14.90
C GLN A 162 14.15 17.01 -13.93
N ALA A 163 14.13 18.19 -13.31
CA ALA A 163 13.03 18.62 -12.43
C ALA A 163 11.69 18.71 -13.19
N CYS A 164 11.69 19.31 -14.38
CA CYS A 164 10.51 19.39 -15.24
C CYS A 164 10.09 18.02 -15.79
N ARG A 165 11.05 17.13 -16.10
CA ARG A 165 10.78 15.74 -16.47
C ARG A 165 10.02 15.01 -15.36
N TYR A 166 10.44 15.15 -14.10
CA TYR A 166 9.69 14.61 -12.96
C TYR A 166 8.30 15.26 -12.82
N ALA A 167 8.24 16.58 -12.89
CA ALA A 167 7.00 17.34 -12.72
C ALA A 167 5.93 16.92 -13.74
N ASN A 168 6.30 16.90 -15.02
CA ASN A 168 5.42 16.50 -16.11
C ASN A 168 4.96 15.04 -15.96
N ALA A 169 5.88 14.13 -15.59
CA ALA A 169 5.56 12.72 -15.42
C ALA A 169 4.63 12.46 -14.23
N CYS A 170 4.84 13.12 -13.09
CA CYS A 170 3.93 13.05 -11.95
C CYS A 170 2.53 13.56 -12.30
N GLY A 171 2.45 14.71 -12.99
CA GLY A 171 1.18 15.26 -13.48
C GLY A 171 0.46 14.27 -14.40
N ALA A 172 1.19 13.70 -15.37
CA ALA A 172 0.66 12.70 -16.31
C ALA A 172 0.12 11.45 -15.59
N LEU A 173 0.88 10.89 -14.64
CA LEU A 173 0.45 9.70 -13.89
C LEU A 173 -0.84 9.96 -13.09
N VAL A 174 -0.94 11.11 -12.43
CA VAL A 174 -2.17 11.45 -11.66
C VAL A 174 -3.36 11.62 -12.59
N VAL A 175 -3.21 12.36 -13.70
CA VAL A 175 -4.37 12.58 -14.59
C VAL A 175 -4.82 11.34 -15.35
N SER A 176 -3.95 10.32 -15.45
CA SER A 176 -4.31 9.02 -15.99
C SER A 176 -5.19 8.19 -15.05
N ARG A 177 -5.39 8.61 -13.80
CA ARG A 177 -6.20 7.90 -12.80
C ARG A 177 -7.36 8.76 -12.32
N HIS A 178 -8.37 8.14 -11.70
CA HIS A 178 -9.51 8.87 -11.15
C HIS A 178 -9.20 9.62 -9.85
N GLY A 179 -8.24 9.14 -9.06
CA GLY A 179 -7.90 9.72 -7.76
C GLY A 179 -7.06 11.00 -7.86
N CYS A 180 -7.10 11.81 -6.80
CA CYS A 180 -6.21 12.97 -6.62
C CYS A 180 -4.97 12.53 -5.81
N ALA A 181 -4.88 12.87 -4.52
CA ALA A 181 -3.74 12.52 -3.67
C ALA A 181 -3.41 11.00 -3.65
N PRO A 182 -4.38 10.06 -3.60
CA PRO A 182 -4.06 8.63 -3.64
C PRO A 182 -3.40 8.17 -4.95
N ALA A 183 -3.58 8.91 -6.05
CA ALA A 183 -3.03 8.55 -7.35
C ALA A 183 -1.57 9.04 -7.55
N MET A 184 -1.04 9.83 -6.62
CA MET A 184 0.31 10.36 -6.71
C MET A 184 1.34 9.22 -6.74
N PRO A 185 2.32 9.27 -7.67
CA PRO A 185 3.26 8.19 -7.79
C PRO A 185 4.30 8.21 -6.67
N THR A 186 4.79 7.02 -6.32
CA THR A 186 5.99 6.92 -5.47
C THR A 186 7.25 7.17 -6.30
N LYS A 187 8.40 7.34 -5.65
CA LYS A 187 9.69 7.47 -6.34
C LYS A 187 9.95 6.29 -7.28
N VAL A 188 9.69 5.06 -6.80
CA VAL A 188 9.94 3.82 -7.55
C VAL A 188 9.06 3.76 -8.79
N GLU A 189 7.77 4.05 -8.63
CA GLU A 189 6.80 4.08 -9.73
C GLU A 189 7.15 5.14 -10.77
N LEU A 190 7.53 6.35 -10.31
CA LEU A 190 7.93 7.44 -11.18
C LEU A 190 9.20 7.11 -11.97
N ASP A 191 10.22 6.58 -11.30
CA ASP A 191 11.48 6.20 -11.96
C ASP A 191 11.27 5.09 -12.98
N ASP A 192 10.43 4.10 -12.66
CA ASP A 192 10.03 3.04 -13.58
C ASP A 192 9.32 3.61 -14.81
N TYR A 193 8.32 4.47 -14.61
CA TYR A 193 7.60 5.11 -15.72
C TYR A 193 8.54 5.92 -16.62
N LEU A 194 9.44 6.72 -16.05
CA LEU A 194 10.35 7.56 -16.80
C LEU A 194 11.32 6.78 -17.70
N GLN A 195 11.65 5.52 -17.35
CA GLN A 195 12.52 4.66 -18.16
C GLN A 195 11.82 4.10 -19.40
N ARG A 196 10.49 4.02 -19.38
CA ARG A 196 9.69 3.32 -20.39
C ARG A 196 8.48 4.12 -20.87
N ALA A 197 8.45 5.42 -20.64
CA ALA A 197 7.29 6.29 -20.89
C ALA A 197 6.77 6.16 -22.34
N GLU A 198 7.66 6.00 -23.31
CA GLU A 198 7.31 5.82 -24.73
C GLU A 198 6.54 4.52 -25.01
N SER A 199 6.79 3.46 -24.23
CA SER A 199 6.09 2.18 -24.37
C SER A 199 4.86 2.07 -23.46
N VAL A 200 4.51 3.13 -22.71
CA VAL A 200 3.40 3.13 -21.75
C VAL A 200 2.44 4.30 -22.03
N PRO A 201 1.71 4.26 -23.15
CA PRO A 201 0.76 5.32 -23.51
C PRO A 201 -0.46 5.38 -22.57
N ARG A 202 -0.76 4.27 -21.88
CA ARG A 202 -1.89 4.12 -20.96
C ARG A 202 -1.40 3.62 -19.59
N PRO A 203 -0.85 4.51 -18.75
CA PRO A 203 -0.34 4.14 -17.42
C PRO A 203 -1.42 3.53 -16.49
N ASP A 204 -2.68 3.83 -16.76
CA ASP A 204 -3.84 3.38 -15.99
C ASP A 204 -4.14 1.88 -16.15
N VAL A 205 -3.73 1.27 -17.26
CA VAL A 205 -3.90 -0.18 -17.51
C VAL A 205 -2.57 -0.94 -17.53
N ASP A 206 -1.45 -0.26 -17.32
CA ASP A 206 -0.14 -0.90 -17.28
C ASP A 206 0.01 -1.73 -16.00
N GLU A 207 0.13 -3.05 -16.15
CA GLU A 207 0.14 -3.98 -15.01
C GLU A 207 1.31 -3.71 -14.05
N ARG A 208 2.50 -3.42 -14.60
CA ARG A 208 3.69 -3.18 -13.80
C ARG A 208 3.58 -1.88 -13.01
N LEU A 209 3.11 -0.81 -13.65
CA LEU A 209 2.98 0.51 -13.03
C LEU A 209 1.93 0.49 -11.92
N ASN A 210 0.80 -0.17 -12.16
CA ASN A 210 -0.25 -0.33 -11.15
C ASN A 210 0.17 -1.25 -10.01
N HIS A 211 0.94 -2.31 -10.27
CA HIS A 211 1.56 -3.11 -9.21
C HIS A 211 2.50 -2.26 -8.36
N LEU A 212 3.43 -1.53 -8.98
CA LEU A 212 4.35 -0.64 -8.27
C LEU A 212 3.61 0.40 -7.44
N HIS A 213 2.59 1.03 -8.01
CA HIS A 213 1.74 1.98 -7.28
C HIS A 213 1.16 1.37 -6.01
N ARG A 214 0.53 0.19 -6.13
CA ARG A 214 -0.08 -0.53 -5.00
C ARG A 214 0.94 -0.92 -3.95
N VAL A 215 2.08 -1.49 -4.35
CA VAL A 215 3.02 -2.10 -3.39
C VAL A 215 3.96 -1.09 -2.73
N THR A 216 4.22 0.05 -3.38
CA THR A 216 5.12 1.09 -2.85
C THR A 216 4.39 2.21 -2.11
N SER A 217 3.07 2.32 -2.24
CA SER A 217 2.23 3.27 -1.50
C SER A 217 1.73 2.74 -0.14
N ARG A 218 2.04 1.48 0.19
CA ARG A 218 1.68 0.86 1.47
C ARG A 218 2.30 1.65 2.64
N ARG A 219 1.48 2.02 3.64
CA ARG A 219 1.93 2.81 4.80
C ARG A 219 2.49 1.97 5.95
N GLN A 220 1.83 0.85 6.24
CA GLN A 220 2.22 -0.03 7.35
C GLN A 220 3.44 -0.85 6.98
N GLN A 221 4.37 -1.06 7.91
CA GLN A 221 5.52 -1.96 7.77
C GLN A 221 5.44 -3.09 8.79
N TRP A 222 5.96 -4.26 8.41
CA TRP A 222 5.94 -5.48 9.21
C TRP A 222 7.33 -6.13 9.21
N PRO A 223 8.29 -5.62 10.01
CA PRO A 223 9.67 -6.12 10.01
C PRO A 223 9.80 -7.54 10.61
N GLU A 224 8.85 -7.89 11.47
CA GLU A 224 8.67 -9.18 12.11
C GLU A 224 7.16 -9.38 12.30
N LEU A 225 6.70 -10.62 12.17
CA LEU A 225 5.28 -10.91 12.33
C LEU A 225 5.05 -12.28 12.98
N CYS A 226 4.58 -12.26 14.23
CA CYS A 226 4.12 -13.43 14.97
C CYS A 226 2.59 -13.48 14.89
N ILE A 227 2.04 -14.43 14.14
CA ILE A 227 0.60 -14.58 13.95
C ILE A 227 0.09 -15.78 14.73
N PHE A 228 -0.95 -15.53 15.52
CA PHE A 228 -1.74 -16.59 16.15
C PHE A 228 -2.93 -16.97 15.25
N ALA A 229 -2.86 -18.16 14.65
CA ALA A 229 -3.85 -18.63 13.67
C ALA A 229 -4.95 -19.48 14.30
N PHE A 230 -6.19 -19.00 14.31
CA PHE A 230 -7.36 -19.74 14.77
C PHE A 230 -8.54 -19.65 13.79
N ASP A 231 -8.24 -19.53 12.50
CA ASP A 231 -9.15 -19.54 11.35
C ASP A 231 -9.74 -20.93 11.02
N HIS A 232 -9.45 -21.93 11.87
CA HIS A 232 -9.90 -23.29 11.74
C HIS A 232 -11.43 -23.36 11.89
N ARG A 233 -12.09 -24.10 11.00
CA ARG A 233 -13.56 -24.25 10.96
C ARG A 233 -13.93 -25.71 11.18
N LYS A 234 -13.73 -26.54 10.16
CA LYS A 234 -13.98 -27.99 10.20
C LYS A 234 -13.34 -28.67 11.42
N GLN A 235 -12.07 -28.36 11.71
CA GLN A 235 -11.34 -28.98 12.83
C GLN A 235 -11.92 -28.60 14.20
N LEU A 236 -12.45 -27.38 14.37
CA LEU A 236 -13.09 -26.97 15.62
C LEU A 236 -14.50 -27.56 15.75
N ALA A 237 -15.23 -27.71 14.64
CA ALA A 237 -16.51 -28.41 14.60
C ALA A 237 -16.34 -29.91 14.91
N ASP A 238 -15.34 -30.56 14.33
CA ASP A 238 -14.96 -31.95 14.67
C ASP A 238 -14.62 -32.06 16.16
N LEU A 239 -13.82 -31.14 16.70
CA LEU A 239 -13.46 -31.12 18.13
C LEU A 239 -14.67 -30.95 19.05
N ALA A 240 -15.61 -30.07 18.70
CA ALA A 240 -16.85 -29.88 19.46
C ALA A 240 -17.66 -31.18 19.49
N ARG A 241 -17.83 -31.84 18.33
CA ARG A 241 -18.48 -33.15 18.23
C ARG A 241 -17.79 -34.23 19.06
N GLU A 242 -16.46 -34.34 18.96
CA GLU A 242 -15.68 -35.33 19.73
C GLU A 242 -15.77 -35.14 21.24
N THR A 243 -15.90 -33.90 21.70
CA THR A 243 -16.01 -33.56 23.13
C THR A 243 -17.46 -33.53 23.63
N GLY A 244 -18.43 -33.78 22.75
CA GLY A 244 -19.86 -33.73 23.08
C GLY A 244 -20.39 -32.32 23.35
N ARG A 245 -19.68 -31.27 22.93
CA ARG A 245 -20.08 -29.87 23.11
C ARG A 245 -20.75 -29.32 21.85
N ASP A 246 -21.67 -28.38 22.05
CA ASP A 246 -22.34 -27.68 20.95
C ASP A 246 -21.35 -26.79 20.16
N GLU A 247 -21.40 -26.85 18.83
CA GLU A 247 -20.61 -26.00 17.93
C GLU A 247 -20.87 -24.49 18.18
N ALA A 248 -22.00 -24.11 18.78
CA ALA A 248 -22.30 -22.75 19.21
C ALA A 248 -21.29 -22.19 20.23
N CYS A 249 -20.46 -23.03 20.85
CA CYS A 249 -19.37 -22.57 21.73
C CYS A 249 -18.16 -21.99 20.98
N ILE A 250 -17.97 -22.33 19.69
CA ILE A 250 -16.77 -21.98 18.92
C ILE A 250 -16.55 -20.46 18.82
N PRO A 251 -17.57 -19.62 18.58
CA PRO A 251 -17.37 -18.16 18.58
C PRO A 251 -16.88 -17.61 19.93
N GLN A 252 -17.33 -18.17 21.06
CA GLN A 252 -16.83 -17.78 22.37
C GLN A 252 -15.37 -18.22 22.55
N LEU A 253 -15.06 -19.47 22.18
CA LEU A 253 -13.69 -19.96 22.20
C LEU A 253 -12.74 -19.02 21.44
N LYS A 254 -13.10 -18.56 20.23
CA LYS A 254 -12.25 -17.66 19.43
C LYS A 254 -12.03 -16.28 20.08
N LEU A 255 -12.99 -15.79 20.86
CA LEU A 255 -12.77 -14.57 21.66
C LEU A 255 -11.77 -14.80 22.79
N LEU A 256 -11.82 -15.96 23.45
CA LEU A 256 -10.83 -16.33 24.47
C LEU A 256 -9.43 -16.51 23.86
N LEU A 257 -9.34 -17.10 22.66
CA LEU A 257 -8.08 -17.18 21.92
C LEU A 257 -7.53 -15.79 21.54
N LEU A 258 -8.40 -14.87 21.12
CA LEU A 258 -8.00 -13.47 20.87
C LEU A 258 -7.49 -12.80 22.14
N ALA A 259 -8.17 -12.96 23.28
CA ALA A 259 -7.72 -12.39 24.56
C ALA A 259 -6.34 -12.93 24.97
N ALA A 260 -6.10 -14.23 24.77
CA ALA A 260 -4.78 -14.83 24.97
C ALA A 260 -3.72 -14.26 24.01
N ALA A 261 -4.09 -14.00 22.75
CA ALA A 261 -3.23 -13.35 21.76
C ALA A 261 -2.81 -11.95 22.22
N GLU A 262 -3.78 -11.11 22.60
CA GLU A 262 -3.54 -9.73 23.05
C GLU A 262 -2.66 -9.71 24.31
N ALA A 263 -2.94 -10.57 25.29
CA ALA A 263 -2.14 -10.67 26.51
C ALA A 263 -0.69 -11.13 26.24
N ALA A 264 -0.49 -12.12 25.36
CA ALA A 264 0.84 -12.58 24.98
C ALA A 264 1.62 -11.51 24.19
N ALA A 265 0.97 -10.84 23.25
CA ALA A 265 1.59 -9.78 22.45
C ALA A 265 2.05 -8.60 23.31
N GLN A 266 1.23 -8.21 24.29
CA GLN A 266 1.58 -7.18 25.26
C GLN A 266 2.80 -7.60 26.11
N GLU A 267 2.79 -8.82 26.66
CA GLU A 267 3.90 -9.32 27.49
C GLU A 267 5.21 -9.48 26.69
N ALA A 268 5.11 -9.89 25.43
CA ALA A 268 6.27 -10.03 24.55
C ALA A 268 6.75 -8.70 23.94
N GLY A 269 6.02 -7.59 24.09
CA GLY A 269 6.35 -6.32 23.43
C GLY A 269 6.36 -6.46 21.91
N LEU A 270 5.27 -6.97 21.33
CA LEU A 270 5.09 -7.16 19.89
C LEU A 270 4.29 -6.03 19.23
N ASP A 271 4.45 -4.79 19.70
CA ASP A 271 3.82 -3.62 19.08
C ASP A 271 4.15 -3.57 17.58
N GLN A 272 3.10 -3.58 16.74
CA GLN A 272 3.22 -3.63 15.27
C GLN A 272 3.96 -4.86 14.72
N ARG A 273 4.00 -5.98 15.47
CA ARG A 273 4.65 -7.24 15.09
C ARG A 273 3.79 -8.48 15.39
N SER A 274 2.54 -8.27 15.76
CA SER A 274 1.57 -9.33 16.03
C SER A 274 0.46 -9.35 14.99
N GLY A 275 -0.09 -10.55 14.79
CA GLY A 275 -1.32 -10.70 14.02
C GLY A 275 -2.18 -11.88 14.45
N ILE A 276 -3.35 -11.98 13.84
CA ILE A 276 -4.23 -13.14 13.96
C ILE A 276 -4.66 -13.64 12.58
N LEU A 277 -5.04 -14.92 12.50
CA LEU A 277 -5.89 -15.43 11.43
C LEU A 277 -7.23 -15.86 12.03
N ALA A 278 -8.33 -15.30 11.55
CA ALA A 278 -9.69 -15.61 12.01
C ALA A 278 -10.67 -15.66 10.84
N ASP A 279 -11.59 -16.62 10.84
CA ASP A 279 -12.57 -16.86 9.77
C ASP A 279 -13.87 -16.04 9.94
N GLY A 280 -14.63 -15.94 8.84
CA GLY A 280 -15.94 -15.30 8.85
C GLY A 280 -17.04 -16.12 9.54
N THR A 281 -16.95 -17.45 9.57
CA THR A 281 -18.02 -18.35 10.05
C THR A 281 -18.18 -18.29 11.56
N TYR A 282 -17.10 -18.55 12.30
CA TYR A 282 -17.09 -18.56 13.76
C TYR A 282 -16.27 -17.40 14.33
N GLY A 283 -15.34 -16.84 13.56
CA GLY A 283 -14.40 -15.80 14.01
C GLY A 283 -14.89 -14.36 13.89
N GLN A 284 -16.10 -14.10 13.38
CA GLN A 284 -16.58 -12.73 13.13
C GLN A 284 -16.53 -11.82 14.36
N ARG A 285 -16.83 -12.34 15.57
CA ARG A 285 -16.73 -11.56 16.82
C ARG A 285 -15.29 -11.17 17.14
N ALA A 286 -14.33 -12.07 16.88
CA ALA A 286 -12.91 -11.78 17.07
C ALA A 286 -12.41 -10.75 16.04
N LEU A 287 -12.79 -10.90 14.77
CA LEU A 287 -12.50 -9.91 13.72
C LEU A 287 -12.99 -8.51 14.09
N ASN A 288 -14.25 -8.40 14.54
CA ASN A 288 -14.83 -7.12 14.97
C ASN A 288 -14.08 -6.51 16.17
N ALA A 289 -13.60 -7.33 17.10
CA ALA A 289 -12.93 -6.87 18.31
C ALA A 289 -11.48 -6.40 18.08
N ILE A 290 -10.81 -6.90 17.03
CA ILE A 290 -9.40 -6.58 16.74
C ILE A 290 -9.22 -5.51 15.65
N THR A 291 -10.21 -5.34 14.77
CA THR A 291 -10.22 -4.31 13.71
C THR A 291 -10.00 -2.92 14.32
N GLY A 292 -9.12 -2.13 13.72
CA GLY A 292 -8.75 -0.78 14.13
C GLY A 292 -7.67 -0.69 15.21
N LYS A 293 -7.19 -1.82 15.75
CA LYS A 293 -6.14 -1.85 16.80
C LYS A 293 -4.71 -1.89 16.25
N GLY A 294 -4.52 -1.81 14.92
CA GLY A 294 -3.19 -1.84 14.29
C GLY A 294 -2.52 -3.22 14.29
N TRP A 295 -3.30 -4.30 14.38
CA TRP A 295 -2.83 -5.68 14.25
C TRP A 295 -2.84 -6.12 12.80
N TRP A 296 -1.97 -7.07 12.44
CA TRP A 296 -2.11 -7.77 11.17
C TRP A 296 -3.27 -8.76 11.27
N ILE A 297 -4.25 -8.69 10.38
CA ILE A 297 -5.48 -9.51 10.45
C ILE A 297 -5.62 -10.27 9.14
N GLY A 298 -5.47 -11.58 9.16
CA GLY A 298 -5.77 -12.42 8.00
C GLY A 298 -7.12 -13.08 8.12
N ARG A 299 -7.87 -13.14 7.02
CA ARG A 299 -9.19 -13.76 6.96
C ARG A 299 -9.26 -14.75 5.79
N PRO A 300 -9.51 -16.05 6.05
CA PRO A 300 -9.59 -17.07 5.00
C PRO A 300 -10.80 -16.83 4.10
N ILE A 301 -10.65 -17.19 2.82
CA ILE A 301 -11.75 -17.19 1.84
C ILE A 301 -12.07 -18.60 1.33
N GLU A 302 -11.15 -19.55 1.48
CA GLU A 302 -11.31 -20.90 0.95
C GLU A 302 -12.32 -21.71 1.78
N LEU A 303 -13.10 -22.55 1.10
CA LEU A 303 -13.87 -23.61 1.72
C LEU A 303 -12.91 -24.64 2.32
N PRO A 304 -13.03 -24.99 3.62
CA PRO A 304 -12.10 -25.89 4.28
C PRO A 304 -11.93 -27.22 3.55
N SER A 305 -10.68 -27.65 3.36
CA SER A 305 -10.31 -28.93 2.70
C SER A 305 -10.73 -29.04 1.22
N SER A 306 -11.15 -27.96 0.57
CA SER A 306 -11.56 -28.01 -0.84
C SER A 306 -10.37 -28.26 -1.77
N ARG A 307 -10.55 -29.20 -2.69
CA ARG A 307 -9.63 -29.52 -3.80
C ARG A 307 -10.44 -30.14 -4.95
N PRO A 308 -10.64 -29.46 -6.09
CA PRO A 308 -10.15 -28.12 -6.44
C PRO A 308 -10.54 -27.03 -5.42
N LEU A 309 -9.75 -25.96 -5.38
CA LEU A 309 -10.02 -24.78 -4.55
C LEU A 309 -11.46 -24.30 -4.76
N ARG A 310 -12.15 -24.02 -3.65
CA ARG A 310 -13.48 -23.40 -3.64
C ARG A 310 -13.49 -22.26 -2.65
N LEU A 311 -14.30 -21.24 -2.91
CA LEU A 311 -14.58 -20.19 -1.95
C LEU A 311 -15.68 -20.64 -1.00
N GLU A 312 -15.58 -20.26 0.27
CA GLU A 312 -16.60 -20.57 1.26
C GLU A 312 -17.89 -19.77 1.04
N HIS A 313 -17.76 -18.52 0.61
CA HIS A 313 -18.87 -17.56 0.59
C HIS A 313 -19.04 -16.85 -0.77
N GLY A 314 -19.74 -17.47 -1.72
CA GLY A 314 -20.08 -16.79 -2.98
C GLY A 314 -18.86 -16.23 -3.74
N ASN A 315 -19.06 -15.16 -4.51
CA ASN A 315 -17.99 -14.55 -5.32
C ASN A 315 -17.06 -13.67 -4.49
N ILE A 316 -15.74 -13.72 -4.77
CA ILE A 316 -14.72 -12.96 -4.03
C ILE A 316 -14.88 -11.44 -4.16
N GLY A 317 -15.24 -10.93 -5.34
CA GLY A 317 -15.43 -9.51 -5.56
C GLY A 317 -16.52 -8.92 -4.68
N SER A 318 -17.66 -9.62 -4.53
CA SER A 318 -18.73 -9.22 -3.64
C SER A 318 -18.34 -9.29 -2.16
N GLN A 319 -17.55 -10.29 -1.76
CA GLN A 319 -17.10 -10.43 -0.37
C GLN A 319 -16.24 -9.23 0.08
N LEU A 320 -15.30 -8.79 -0.76
CA LEU A 320 -14.31 -7.79 -0.37
C LEU A 320 -14.87 -6.36 -0.27
N ILE A 321 -16.06 -6.08 -0.82
CA ILE A 321 -16.70 -4.76 -0.70
C ILE A 321 -17.00 -4.41 0.76
N ASP A 322 -17.35 -5.41 1.57
CA ASP A 322 -17.76 -5.23 2.96
C ASP A 322 -16.61 -5.43 3.95
N TRP A 323 -15.39 -5.67 3.48
CA TRP A 323 -14.23 -5.92 4.34
C TRP A 323 -13.50 -4.61 4.69
N PRO A 324 -13.04 -4.44 5.94
CA PRO A 324 -12.09 -3.39 6.26
C PRO A 324 -10.79 -3.56 5.46
N LEU A 325 -10.30 -2.48 4.85
CA LEU A 325 -9.10 -2.50 4.01
C LEU A 325 -7.84 -3.08 4.70
N GLU A 326 -7.77 -3.00 6.03
CA GLU A 326 -6.66 -3.54 6.82
C GLU A 326 -6.68 -5.08 6.96
N HIS A 327 -7.76 -5.75 6.54
CA HIS A 327 -7.84 -7.21 6.54
C HIS A 327 -7.10 -7.77 5.33
N VAL A 328 -6.25 -8.76 5.56
CA VAL A 328 -5.51 -9.49 4.53
C VAL A 328 -6.33 -10.70 4.09
N VAL A 329 -6.57 -10.82 2.79
CA VAL A 329 -7.21 -11.98 2.20
C VAL A 329 -6.26 -13.15 2.33
N LYS A 330 -6.65 -14.19 3.07
CA LYS A 330 -5.90 -15.44 3.14
C LYS A 330 -6.56 -16.47 2.24
N CYS A 331 -5.77 -17.07 1.34
CA CYS A 331 -6.24 -18.12 0.45
C CYS A 331 -5.34 -19.34 0.61
N LEU A 332 -5.88 -20.46 1.08
CA LEU A 332 -5.17 -21.74 1.13
C LEU A 332 -5.50 -22.59 -0.10
N VAL A 333 -4.47 -23.07 -0.80
CA VAL A 333 -4.59 -24.01 -1.91
C VAL A 333 -3.78 -25.29 -1.68
N PHE A 334 -4.39 -26.43 -1.99
CA PHE A 334 -3.71 -27.72 -2.05
C PHE A 334 -3.24 -28.00 -3.49
N TYR A 335 -2.00 -27.60 -3.79
CA TYR A 335 -1.46 -27.62 -5.14
C TYR A 335 -0.31 -28.61 -5.26
N HIS A 336 -0.24 -29.35 -6.37
CA HIS A 336 0.92 -30.15 -6.74
C HIS A 336 1.26 -29.91 -8.21
N PRO A 337 2.54 -29.74 -8.59
CA PRO A 337 2.92 -29.50 -9.99
C PRO A 337 2.49 -30.63 -10.91
N ASP A 338 2.50 -31.88 -10.46
CA ASP A 338 2.05 -33.05 -11.23
C ASP A 338 0.55 -33.34 -11.18
N ASP A 339 -0.26 -32.40 -10.69
CA ASP A 339 -1.71 -32.58 -10.71
C ASP A 339 -2.28 -32.71 -12.13
N PRO A 340 -3.41 -33.42 -12.32
CA PRO A 340 -4.08 -33.48 -13.60
C PRO A 340 -4.29 -32.07 -14.17
N ALA A 341 -4.01 -31.88 -15.47
CA ALA A 341 -4.02 -30.56 -16.08
C ALA A 341 -5.36 -29.81 -15.90
N ALA A 342 -6.49 -30.53 -15.91
CA ALA A 342 -7.80 -29.94 -15.65
C ALA A 342 -7.94 -29.40 -14.22
N LEU A 343 -7.40 -30.11 -13.22
CA LEU A 343 -7.39 -29.65 -11.82
C LEU A 343 -6.49 -28.42 -11.67
N ARG A 344 -5.28 -28.42 -12.26
CA ARG A 344 -4.40 -27.25 -12.22
C ARG A 344 -5.06 -26.02 -12.86
N ALA A 345 -5.63 -26.18 -14.05
CA ALA A 345 -6.30 -25.08 -14.76
C ALA A 345 -7.45 -24.48 -13.93
N GLU A 346 -8.22 -25.31 -13.24
CA GLU A 346 -9.31 -24.84 -12.37
C GLU A 346 -8.80 -24.09 -11.13
N GLN A 347 -7.72 -24.57 -10.50
CA GLN A 347 -7.10 -23.86 -9.38
C GLN A 347 -6.45 -22.55 -9.81
N ASP A 348 -5.73 -22.56 -10.94
CA ASP A 348 -5.06 -21.38 -11.50
C ASP A 348 -6.08 -20.27 -11.82
N ALA A 349 -7.22 -20.63 -12.42
CA ALA A 349 -8.27 -19.67 -12.76
C ALA A 349 -8.83 -18.98 -11.50
N LEU A 350 -9.11 -19.74 -10.43
CA LEU A 350 -9.65 -19.17 -9.20
C LEU A 350 -8.59 -18.36 -8.43
N LEU A 351 -7.32 -18.80 -8.40
CA LEU A 351 -6.24 -18.03 -7.80
C LEU A 351 -6.03 -16.69 -8.50
N LEU A 352 -6.11 -16.67 -9.84
CA LEU A 352 -6.03 -15.46 -10.63
C LEU A 352 -7.23 -14.52 -10.35
N GLU A 353 -8.44 -15.06 -10.22
CA GLU A 353 -9.63 -14.27 -9.85
C GLU A 353 -9.46 -13.62 -8.46
N VAL A 354 -8.98 -14.39 -7.46
CA VAL A 354 -8.69 -13.88 -6.11
C VAL A 354 -7.65 -12.77 -6.15
N TRP A 355 -6.56 -12.96 -6.89
CA TRP A 355 -5.51 -11.95 -7.07
C TRP A 355 -6.04 -10.65 -7.68
N GLN A 356 -6.82 -10.76 -8.76
CA GLN A 356 -7.43 -9.61 -9.42
C GLN A 356 -8.42 -8.88 -8.49
N ALA A 357 -9.20 -9.61 -7.70
CA ALA A 357 -10.12 -9.01 -6.72
C ALA A 357 -9.37 -8.28 -5.59
N CYS A 358 -8.25 -8.82 -5.11
CA CYS A 358 -7.39 -8.15 -4.13
C CYS A 358 -6.82 -6.84 -4.71
N ASN A 359 -6.28 -6.88 -5.93
CA ASN A 359 -5.77 -5.69 -6.61
C ASN A 359 -6.86 -4.62 -6.80
N LYS A 360 -8.09 -5.03 -7.15
CA LYS A 360 -9.19 -4.09 -7.38
C LYS A 360 -9.73 -3.46 -6.09
N SER A 361 -9.78 -4.24 -5.02
CA SER A 361 -10.29 -3.79 -3.71
C SER A 361 -9.24 -3.11 -2.84
N GLY A 362 -7.95 -3.28 -3.16
CA GLY A 362 -6.83 -2.74 -2.40
C GLY A 362 -6.38 -3.60 -1.22
N HIS A 363 -7.04 -4.75 -0.98
CA HIS A 363 -6.64 -5.68 0.07
C HIS A 363 -5.33 -6.39 -0.29
N GLU A 364 -4.53 -6.71 0.73
CA GLU A 364 -3.35 -7.57 0.56
C GLU A 364 -3.76 -9.05 0.44
N LEU A 365 -2.97 -9.85 -0.27
CA LEU A 365 -3.15 -11.29 -0.41
C LEU A 365 -2.05 -12.07 0.34
N LEU A 366 -2.46 -12.97 1.23
CA LEU A 366 -1.66 -14.07 1.77
C LEU A 366 -2.01 -15.37 1.05
N LEU A 367 -1.10 -15.88 0.23
CA LEU A 367 -1.26 -17.18 -0.43
C LEU A 367 -0.58 -18.29 0.40
N GLU A 368 -1.40 -19.18 0.95
CA GLU A 368 -0.96 -20.38 1.68
C GLU A 368 -0.92 -21.59 0.75
N VAL A 369 0.26 -22.15 0.56
CA VAL A 369 0.47 -23.27 -0.38
C VAL A 369 0.84 -24.52 0.41
N ILE A 370 0.08 -25.59 0.20
CA ILE A 370 0.30 -26.87 0.88
C ILE A 370 0.31 -27.99 -0.16
N LEU A 371 1.33 -28.84 -0.13
CA LEU A 371 1.32 -30.07 -0.92
C LEU A 371 0.17 -30.99 -0.42
N PRO A 372 -0.71 -31.48 -1.31
CA PRO A 372 -1.85 -32.29 -0.93
C PRO A 372 -1.41 -33.57 -0.23
N GLU A 373 -2.17 -33.99 0.79
CA GLU A 373 -1.83 -35.19 1.57
C GLU A 373 -1.84 -36.47 0.70
N ASN A 374 -2.75 -36.53 -0.28
CA ASN A 374 -2.88 -37.59 -1.27
C ASN A 374 -2.17 -37.25 -2.60
N GLY A 375 -1.18 -36.34 -2.56
CA GLY A 375 -0.34 -36.00 -3.71
C GLY A 375 0.59 -37.15 -4.13
N PRO A 376 1.16 -37.10 -5.34
CA PRO A 376 2.16 -38.07 -5.81
C PRO A 376 3.34 -38.23 -4.84
N ASP A 377 3.86 -37.12 -4.32
CA ASP A 377 4.89 -37.08 -3.29
C ASP A 377 4.76 -35.82 -2.41
N LYS A 378 5.70 -35.64 -1.48
CA LYS A 378 5.79 -34.48 -0.57
C LYS A 378 7.18 -33.84 -0.61
N ASP A 379 7.81 -33.83 -1.78
CA ASP A 379 9.12 -33.24 -2.00
C ASP A 379 9.06 -31.72 -1.89
N GLU A 380 9.84 -31.15 -0.97
CA GLU A 380 9.88 -29.71 -0.75
C GLU A 380 10.34 -28.91 -1.99
N ARG A 381 11.06 -29.54 -2.93
CA ARG A 381 11.51 -28.89 -4.17
C ARG A 381 10.34 -28.41 -5.02
N HIS A 382 9.17 -29.03 -4.89
CA HIS A 382 7.96 -28.60 -5.60
C HIS A 382 7.51 -27.20 -5.21
N TYR A 383 7.85 -26.69 -4.02
CA TYR A 383 7.49 -25.33 -3.62
C TYR A 383 8.10 -24.27 -4.53
N HIS A 384 9.35 -24.43 -4.97
CA HIS A 384 9.95 -23.53 -5.95
C HIS A 384 9.15 -23.55 -7.26
N THR A 385 8.86 -24.75 -7.79
CA THR A 385 8.10 -24.92 -9.05
C THR A 385 6.70 -24.30 -8.97
N MET A 386 5.99 -24.50 -7.85
CA MET A 386 4.65 -23.92 -7.66
C MET A 386 4.69 -22.39 -7.59
N LEU A 387 5.63 -21.81 -6.84
CA LEU A 387 5.77 -20.36 -6.75
C LEU A 387 6.16 -19.75 -8.10
N GLU A 388 7.07 -20.39 -8.83
CA GLU A 388 7.49 -19.93 -10.16
C GLU A 388 6.30 -19.95 -11.14
N HIS A 389 5.48 -21.00 -11.11
CA HIS A 389 4.24 -21.08 -11.88
C HIS A 389 3.26 -19.94 -11.54
N PHE A 390 3.04 -19.66 -10.26
CA PHE A 390 2.15 -18.56 -9.86
C PHE A 390 2.66 -17.19 -10.31
N TYR A 391 3.98 -16.96 -10.27
CA TYR A 391 4.57 -15.74 -10.84
C TYR A 391 4.39 -15.66 -12.37
N GLN A 392 4.52 -16.78 -13.09
CA GLN A 392 4.26 -16.85 -14.53
C GLN A 392 2.79 -16.56 -14.89
N LEU A 393 1.84 -16.88 -14.00
CA LEU A 393 0.43 -16.46 -14.10
C LEU A 393 0.20 -14.98 -13.80
N GLY A 394 1.22 -14.24 -13.33
CA GLY A 394 1.11 -12.84 -12.93
C GLY A 394 0.62 -12.63 -11.49
N ILE A 395 0.53 -13.69 -10.68
CA ILE A 395 0.08 -13.64 -9.29
C ILE A 395 1.28 -13.24 -8.41
N LYS A 396 1.21 -12.06 -7.79
CA LYS A 396 2.27 -11.49 -6.96
C LYS A 396 1.76 -11.22 -5.54
N PRO A 397 1.48 -12.28 -4.75
CA PRO A 397 0.83 -12.09 -3.46
C PRO A 397 1.72 -11.26 -2.54
N ASP A 398 1.09 -10.42 -1.72
CA ASP A 398 1.78 -9.60 -0.74
C ASP A 398 2.56 -10.46 0.24
N TRP A 399 1.99 -11.62 0.61
CA TRP A 399 2.56 -12.55 1.55
C TRP A 399 2.48 -13.99 1.05
N TRP A 400 3.50 -14.77 1.37
CA TRP A 400 3.50 -16.22 1.21
C TRP A 400 3.36 -16.91 2.56
N LYS A 401 2.60 -18.00 2.62
CA LYS A 401 2.54 -18.89 3.80
C LYS A 401 2.92 -20.31 3.40
N LEU A 402 4.06 -20.78 3.90
CA LEU A 402 4.72 -22.00 3.48
C LEU A 402 5.12 -22.85 4.70
N PRO A 403 5.20 -24.18 4.60
CA PRO A 403 5.69 -25.02 5.70
C PRO A 403 7.17 -24.76 5.98
N PRO A 404 7.71 -25.24 7.11
CA PRO A 404 9.15 -25.29 7.31
C PRO A 404 9.83 -26.10 6.21
N LEU A 405 10.83 -25.51 5.55
CA LEU A 405 11.65 -26.14 4.51
C LEU A 405 13.14 -26.14 4.93
N SER A 406 13.97 -26.91 4.22
CA SER A 406 15.42 -26.81 4.39
C SER A 406 15.98 -25.44 3.98
N SER A 407 17.13 -25.04 4.54
CA SER A 407 17.82 -23.82 4.10
C SER A 407 18.15 -23.80 2.60
N ALA A 408 18.36 -24.94 1.94
CA ALA A 408 18.61 -24.99 0.51
C ALA A 408 17.36 -24.59 -0.30
N SER A 409 16.19 -25.10 0.12
CA SER A 409 14.91 -24.73 -0.47
C SER A 409 14.55 -23.27 -0.19
N TRP A 410 14.83 -22.77 1.02
CA TRP A 410 14.66 -21.35 1.32
C TRP A 410 15.48 -20.46 0.41
N GLN A 411 16.77 -20.76 0.23
CA GLN A 411 17.64 -19.95 -0.62
C GLN A 411 17.10 -19.85 -2.07
N GLN A 412 16.57 -20.95 -2.62
CA GLN A 412 15.98 -20.95 -3.96
C GLN A 412 14.70 -20.12 -4.02
N ILE A 413 13.80 -20.30 -3.05
CA ILE A 413 12.52 -19.59 -2.99
C ILE A 413 12.72 -18.08 -2.76
N THR A 414 13.62 -17.68 -1.86
CA THR A 414 13.86 -16.25 -1.62
C THR A 414 14.48 -15.58 -2.84
N ALA A 415 15.42 -16.24 -3.52
CA ALA A 415 16.00 -15.73 -4.77
C ALA A 415 14.96 -15.61 -5.89
N LEU A 416 14.01 -16.55 -5.97
CA LEU A 416 12.87 -16.47 -6.88
C LEU A 416 11.99 -15.24 -6.55
N ILE A 417 11.57 -15.08 -5.31
CA ILE A 417 10.69 -13.96 -4.89
C ILE A 417 11.39 -12.62 -5.11
N GLU A 418 12.67 -12.47 -4.76
CA GLU A 418 13.43 -11.23 -4.96
C GLU A 418 13.57 -10.86 -6.44
N ARG A 419 13.65 -11.85 -7.32
CA ARG A 419 13.71 -11.65 -8.78
C ARG A 419 12.36 -11.26 -9.36
N GLU A 420 11.28 -11.95 -8.97
CA GLU A 420 9.96 -11.78 -9.59
C GLU A 420 9.14 -10.63 -8.97
N ASP A 421 9.25 -10.42 -7.66
CA ASP A 421 8.59 -9.35 -6.92
C ASP A 421 9.36 -8.93 -5.65
N PRO A 422 10.37 -8.04 -5.76
CA PRO A 422 11.13 -7.56 -4.60
C PRO A 422 10.30 -6.75 -3.59
N TRP A 423 9.03 -6.47 -3.90
CA TRP A 423 8.09 -5.74 -3.04
C TRP A 423 7.15 -6.67 -2.26
N SER A 424 7.32 -7.99 -2.37
CA SER A 424 6.68 -8.94 -1.47
C SER A 424 7.01 -8.59 -0.02
N ARG A 425 6.01 -8.68 0.87
CA ARG A 425 6.19 -8.44 2.31
C ARG A 425 7.06 -9.53 2.93
N GLY A 426 7.00 -10.73 2.39
CA GLY A 426 7.80 -11.87 2.78
C GLY A 426 6.97 -13.13 3.03
N ILE A 427 7.60 -14.06 3.73
CA ILE A 427 7.08 -15.40 3.99
C ILE A 427 6.75 -15.56 5.48
N LEU A 428 5.65 -16.24 5.77
CA LEU A 428 5.22 -16.67 7.09
C LEU A 428 5.23 -18.20 7.17
N ILE A 429 5.91 -18.74 8.17
CA ILE A 429 6.00 -20.19 8.39
C ILE A 429 4.68 -20.69 8.99
N LEU A 430 4.08 -21.71 8.38
CA LEU A 430 2.88 -22.36 8.92
C LEU A 430 3.23 -23.54 9.84
N GLY A 431 2.28 -23.92 10.70
CA GLY A 431 2.52 -24.93 11.73
C GLY A 431 2.27 -26.40 11.33
N LEU A 432 1.31 -26.69 10.45
CA LEU A 432 0.76 -28.05 10.16
C LEU A 432 0.44 -28.91 11.40
N ASP A 433 0.18 -28.31 12.57
CA ASP A 433 0.04 -29.06 13.84
C ASP A 433 1.27 -29.90 14.19
N ALA A 434 2.44 -29.46 13.72
CA ALA A 434 3.70 -30.05 14.10
C ALA A 434 3.95 -29.86 15.62
N PRO A 435 4.61 -30.83 16.27
CA PRO A 435 5.11 -30.67 17.63
C PRO A 435 6.01 -29.44 17.76
N SER A 436 5.96 -28.81 18.94
CA SER A 436 6.71 -27.58 19.25
C SER A 436 8.21 -27.67 18.91
N ASP A 437 8.85 -28.80 19.19
CA ASP A 437 10.28 -29.01 18.91
C ASP A 437 10.60 -29.03 17.41
N LYS A 438 9.69 -29.58 16.58
CA LYS A 438 9.86 -29.54 15.11
C LYS A 438 9.71 -28.12 14.58
N LEU A 439 8.79 -27.33 15.15
CA LEU A 439 8.65 -25.92 14.78
C LEU A 439 9.87 -25.09 15.19
N ARG A 440 10.45 -25.36 16.37
CA ARG A 440 11.69 -24.71 16.80
C ARG A 440 12.84 -24.95 15.82
N ALA A 441 13.01 -26.19 15.36
CA ALA A 441 14.01 -26.53 14.33
C ALA A 441 13.71 -25.80 13.01
N GLY A 442 12.45 -25.78 12.57
CA GLY A 442 12.02 -25.04 11.39
C GLY A 442 12.28 -23.52 11.47
N PHE A 443 12.09 -22.93 12.65
CA PHE A 443 12.38 -21.52 12.90
C PHE A 443 13.88 -21.23 12.82
N ALA A 444 14.74 -22.12 13.33
CA ALA A 444 16.20 -21.96 13.26
C ALA A 444 16.70 -21.91 11.81
N GLU A 445 16.21 -22.82 10.96
CA GLU A 445 16.55 -22.83 9.52
C GLU A 445 16.07 -21.55 8.81
N ALA A 446 14.85 -21.12 9.10
CA ALA A 446 14.22 -20.00 8.40
C ALA A 446 14.75 -18.62 8.87
N ALA A 447 15.17 -18.49 10.12
CA ALA A 447 15.65 -17.23 10.70
C ALA A 447 16.90 -16.67 10.01
N ALA A 448 17.68 -17.54 9.34
CA ALA A 448 18.84 -17.16 8.54
C ALA A 448 18.49 -16.36 7.27
N HIS A 449 17.21 -16.31 6.88
CA HIS A 449 16.75 -15.75 5.62
C HIS A 449 15.83 -14.52 5.87
N PRO A 450 16.25 -13.29 5.50
CA PRO A 450 15.51 -12.06 5.81
C PRO A 450 14.09 -11.95 5.24
N MET A 451 13.78 -12.74 4.20
CA MET A 451 12.45 -12.79 3.58
C MET A 451 11.44 -13.50 4.48
N ILE A 452 11.87 -14.39 5.37
CA ILE A 452 10.96 -14.99 6.35
C ILE A 452 10.78 -14.00 7.51
N LYS A 453 9.55 -13.48 7.64
CA LYS A 453 9.23 -12.43 8.62
C LYS A 453 8.74 -12.99 9.96
N GLY A 454 8.35 -14.25 9.99
CA GLY A 454 7.88 -14.92 11.20
C GLY A 454 6.99 -16.10 10.88
N PHE A 455 5.96 -16.29 11.68
CA PHE A 455 5.14 -17.49 11.65
C PHE A 455 3.65 -17.18 11.76
N ALA A 456 2.84 -18.11 11.28
CA ALA A 456 1.39 -18.15 11.45
C ALA A 456 0.99 -19.55 11.92
N VAL A 457 0.97 -19.75 13.24
CA VAL A 457 0.80 -21.06 13.88
C VAL A 457 -0.50 -21.09 14.68
N GLY A 458 -1.20 -22.23 14.64
CA GLY A 458 -2.52 -22.39 15.24
C GLY A 458 -2.63 -23.53 16.23
N ARG A 459 -3.01 -24.73 15.75
CA ARG A 459 -3.36 -25.88 16.60
C ARG A 459 -2.28 -26.28 17.62
N THR A 460 -1.00 -26.10 17.32
CA THR A 460 0.09 -26.30 18.29
C THR A 460 -0.05 -25.41 19.54
N ILE A 461 -0.66 -24.23 19.42
CA ILE A 461 -0.87 -23.28 20.52
C ILE A 461 -2.18 -23.62 21.26
N PHE A 462 -3.29 -23.79 20.53
CA PHE A 462 -4.63 -23.84 21.13
C PHE A 462 -5.30 -25.21 21.17
N GLY A 463 -4.83 -26.19 20.39
CA GLY A 463 -5.57 -27.41 20.09
C GLY A 463 -5.96 -28.19 21.35
N GLN A 464 -4.96 -28.53 22.18
CA GLN A 464 -5.22 -29.23 23.43
C GLN A 464 -5.92 -28.35 24.50
N PRO A 465 -5.48 -27.12 24.78
CA PRO A 465 -6.22 -26.24 25.70
C PRO A 465 -7.71 -26.11 25.34
N SER A 466 -8.02 -25.98 24.04
CA SER A 466 -9.41 -25.88 23.55
C SER A 466 -10.21 -27.15 23.77
N ARG A 467 -9.62 -28.34 23.58
CA ARG A 467 -10.26 -29.63 23.87
C ARG A 467 -10.68 -29.70 25.33
N ARG A 468 -9.73 -29.42 26.24
CA ARG A 468 -9.96 -29.47 27.70
C ARG A 468 -11.01 -28.45 28.14
N TRP A 469 -10.99 -27.24 27.57
CA TRP A 469 -12.04 -26.25 27.79
C TRP A 469 -13.41 -26.72 27.32
N MET A 470 -13.51 -27.35 26.15
CA MET A 470 -14.77 -27.90 25.65
C MET A 470 -15.29 -29.04 26.55
N GLN A 471 -14.39 -29.86 27.10
CA GLN A 471 -14.72 -30.91 28.09
C GLN A 471 -15.09 -30.37 29.48
N GLY A 472 -14.93 -29.06 29.73
CA GLY A 472 -15.23 -28.43 31.02
C GLY A 472 -14.09 -28.57 32.05
N GLU A 473 -12.90 -28.98 31.63
CA GLU A 473 -11.72 -29.14 32.50
C GLU A 473 -10.98 -27.81 32.75
N LEU A 474 -11.17 -26.81 31.89
CA LEU A 474 -10.57 -25.48 32.01
C LEU A 474 -11.66 -24.42 32.12
N SER A 475 -11.46 -23.42 33.00
CA SER A 475 -12.20 -22.16 32.95
C SER A 475 -11.73 -21.29 31.78
N ASP A 476 -12.45 -20.22 31.50
CA ASP A 476 -12.07 -19.23 30.49
C ASP A 476 -10.69 -18.62 30.79
N GLU A 477 -10.42 -18.26 32.05
CA GLU A 477 -9.14 -17.71 32.50
C GLU A 477 -8.01 -18.73 32.37
N ALA A 478 -8.26 -19.98 32.76
CA ALA A 478 -7.26 -21.04 32.68
C ALA A 478 -6.91 -21.38 31.21
N LEU A 479 -7.89 -21.36 30.32
CA LEU A 479 -7.68 -21.48 28.88
C LEU A 479 -6.81 -20.34 28.35
N ILE A 480 -7.14 -19.08 28.69
CA ILE A 480 -6.39 -17.90 28.26
C ILE A 480 -4.92 -18.02 28.68
N GLU A 481 -4.64 -18.34 29.94
CA GLU A 481 -3.28 -18.44 30.46
C GLU A 481 -2.47 -19.57 29.83
N GLU A 482 -3.08 -20.73 29.58
CA GLU A 482 -2.39 -21.85 28.94
C GLU A 482 -2.06 -21.56 27.47
N VAL A 483 -3.03 -20.99 26.72
CA VAL A 483 -2.84 -20.58 25.32
C VAL A 483 -1.79 -19.46 25.21
N LYS A 484 -1.87 -18.46 26.10
CA LYS A 484 -0.90 -17.37 26.19
C LYS A 484 0.52 -17.91 26.38
N ARG A 485 0.72 -18.84 27.32
CA ARG A 485 2.03 -19.46 27.59
C ARG A 485 2.57 -20.22 26.38
N ASN A 486 1.72 -20.99 25.70
CA ASN A 486 2.10 -21.71 24.49
C ASN A 486 2.52 -20.75 23.37
N TYR A 487 1.79 -19.64 23.21
CA TYR A 487 2.11 -18.63 22.21
C TYR A 487 3.43 -17.91 22.53
N LEU A 488 3.63 -17.48 23.80
CA LEU A 488 4.89 -16.89 24.28
C LEU A 488 6.09 -17.82 24.06
N THR A 489 5.90 -19.13 24.23
CA THR A 489 6.95 -20.13 23.96
C THR A 489 7.40 -20.08 22.49
N LEU A 490 6.46 -20.06 21.54
CA LEU A 490 6.79 -19.97 20.12
C LEU A 490 7.39 -18.62 19.72
N ILE A 491 6.91 -17.52 20.29
CA ILE A 491 7.52 -16.20 20.14
C ILE A 491 8.98 -16.23 20.62
N GLY A 492 9.21 -16.88 21.78
CA GLY A 492 10.55 -17.09 22.33
C GLY A 492 11.46 -17.85 21.38
N TYR A 493 11.00 -18.97 20.84
CA TYR A 493 11.76 -19.76 19.85
C TYR A 493 12.09 -18.97 18.59
N TRP A 494 11.12 -18.23 18.03
CA TRP A 494 11.35 -17.41 16.84
C TRP A 494 12.40 -16.32 17.10
N ARG A 495 12.29 -15.61 18.22
CA ARG A 495 13.25 -14.55 18.57
C ARG A 495 14.62 -15.08 18.95
N GLU A 496 14.70 -16.24 19.60
CA GLU A 496 15.97 -16.92 19.87
C GLU A 496 16.70 -17.26 18.56
N ALA A 497 15.96 -17.77 17.57
CA ALA A 497 16.53 -18.12 16.27
C ALA A 497 17.06 -16.92 15.47
N ARG A 498 16.56 -15.69 15.72
CA ARG A 498 16.98 -14.45 15.03
C ARG A 498 18.07 -13.66 15.75
N ARG A 499 18.50 -14.09 16.94
CA ARG A 499 19.64 -13.48 17.64
C ARG A 499 20.94 -13.97 17.03
#